data_AF-A0AAD8IMA7-F1
#
_entry.id   AF-A0AAD8IMA7-F1
#
_cell.length_a   1.000
_cell.length_b   1.000
_cell.length_c   1.000
_cell.angle_alpha   90.00
_cell.angle_beta   90.00
_cell.angle_gamma   90.00
#
_symmetry.space_group_name_H-M   'P 1'
#
loop_
_entity.id
_entity.type
_entity.pdbx_description
1 polymer ?
#
loop_
_entity_poly.entity_id
_entity_poly.type
_entity_poly.pdbx_seq_one_letter_code
_entity_poly.pdbx_strand_id
1 'polypeptide(L)'
;MSSISGFKLNFNPLRNRGGNQVPAKMSVRVPLKWRVKAMGGETGAKYKGTQMREKKLTEMIESKVMEAKEACDGDHNGSDECKVAWDEVEEVSQAKAHLRSKLERQEDPLESYCHGNPETDECLVYDD
;
A
#
# COMPACT_ATOMS: atom_id res chain seq x y z
N MET A 1 -36.47 -40.05 -0.43
CA MET A 1 -35.08 -40.56 -0.32
C MET A 1 -34.40 -40.24 -1.64
N SER A 2 -33.66 -39.13 -1.70
CA SER A 2 -32.91 -38.75 -2.91
C SER A 2 -31.49 -38.45 -2.49
N SER A 3 -30.58 -39.34 -2.88
CA SER A 3 -29.16 -39.32 -2.54
C SER A 3 -28.45 -38.09 -3.11
N ILE A 4 -27.78 -37.34 -2.24
CA ILE A 4 -26.79 -36.35 -2.64
C ILE A 4 -25.49 -37.10 -2.91
N SER A 5 -25.16 -37.29 -4.18
CA SER A 5 -23.88 -37.85 -4.61
C SER A 5 -22.78 -36.81 -4.38
N GLY A 6 -21.89 -37.09 -3.44
CA GLY A 6 -20.81 -36.20 -3.03
C GLY A 6 -19.79 -35.92 -4.13
N PHE A 7 -19.53 -34.63 -4.38
CA PHE A 7 -18.33 -34.16 -5.05
C PHE A 7 -17.15 -34.25 -4.07
N LYS A 8 -16.26 -35.23 -4.26
CA LYS A 8 -14.96 -35.27 -3.58
C LYS A 8 -13.98 -34.35 -4.32
N LEU A 9 -13.68 -33.18 -3.75
CA LEU A 9 -12.52 -32.40 -4.17
C LEU A 9 -11.26 -33.05 -3.59
N ASN A 10 -10.47 -33.65 -4.47
CA ASN A 10 -9.19 -34.28 -4.16
C ASN A 10 -8.08 -33.21 -4.21
N PHE A 11 -7.87 -32.50 -3.10
CA PHE A 11 -6.76 -31.57 -2.96
C PHE A 11 -5.50 -32.34 -2.53
N ASN A 12 -4.60 -32.59 -3.48
CA ASN A 12 -3.26 -33.07 -3.17
C ASN A 12 -2.47 -31.96 -2.45
N PRO A 13 -1.89 -32.22 -1.26
CA PRO A 13 -0.93 -31.31 -0.66
C PRO A 13 0.42 -31.46 -1.37
N LEU A 14 0.79 -30.47 -2.19
CA LEU A 14 2.16 -30.35 -2.66
C LEU A 14 3.05 -29.96 -1.48
N ARG A 15 3.67 -30.98 -0.89
CA ARG A 15 4.80 -30.89 0.03
C ARG A 15 5.94 -31.66 -0.63
N ASN A 16 7.03 -30.99 -1.02
CA ASN A 16 8.32 -31.06 -0.31
C ASN A 16 9.50 -30.45 -1.11
N ARG A 17 10.49 -29.98 -0.32
CA ARG A 17 11.96 -29.95 -0.56
C ARG A 17 12.56 -28.92 -1.53
N GLY A 18 13.25 -27.96 -0.90
CA GLY A 18 14.72 -28.02 -0.83
C GLY A 18 15.48 -27.06 -1.73
N GLY A 19 16.48 -26.38 -1.15
CA GLY A 19 17.57 -25.77 -1.91
C GLY A 19 17.75 -24.27 -1.66
N ASN A 20 18.39 -23.95 -0.54
CA ASN A 20 19.10 -22.69 -0.36
C ASN A 20 20.24 -22.61 -1.40
N GLN A 21 20.04 -21.88 -2.49
CA GLN A 21 21.12 -21.40 -3.36
C GLN A 21 20.75 -20.00 -3.82
N VAL A 22 21.21 -19.02 -3.05
CA VAL A 22 21.33 -17.64 -3.52
C VAL A 22 22.27 -17.64 -4.73
N PRO A 23 21.86 -17.16 -5.91
CA PRO A 23 22.78 -17.04 -7.03
C PRO A 23 23.85 -16.01 -6.67
N ALA A 24 25.11 -16.36 -6.96
CA ALA A 24 26.27 -15.52 -6.75
C ALA A 24 26.01 -14.10 -7.27
N LYS A 25 26.36 -13.10 -6.44
CA LYS A 25 26.24 -11.67 -6.72
C LYS A 25 26.74 -11.36 -8.13
N MET A 26 25.82 -11.14 -9.07
CA MET A 26 26.16 -10.51 -10.33
C MET A 26 26.40 -9.03 -10.01
N SER A 27 27.67 -8.69 -9.79
CA SER A 27 28.13 -7.31 -9.61
C SER A 27 27.90 -6.55 -10.92
N VAL A 28 26.68 -6.08 -11.13
CA VAL A 28 26.39 -5.10 -12.17
C VAL A 28 27.13 -3.83 -11.80
N ARG A 29 28.23 -3.53 -12.50
CA ARG A 29 28.89 -2.23 -12.40
C ARG A 29 27.94 -1.20 -12.98
N VAL A 30 27.11 -0.61 -12.12
CA VAL A 30 26.32 0.57 -12.47
C VAL A 30 27.32 1.67 -12.84
N PRO A 31 27.23 2.31 -14.02
CA PRO A 31 28.16 3.35 -14.40
C PRO A 31 28.10 4.48 -13.36
N LEU A 32 29.28 4.96 -12.94
CA LEU A 32 29.53 6.02 -11.94
C LEU A 32 28.76 7.35 -12.17
N LYS A 33 28.02 7.48 -13.27
CA LYS A 33 27.13 8.62 -13.54
C LYS A 33 25.84 8.63 -12.69
N TRP A 34 25.54 7.55 -11.95
CA TRP A 34 24.41 7.47 -11.02
C TRP A 34 24.80 7.77 -9.57
N ARG A 35 25.74 8.68 -9.35
CA ARG A 35 26.05 9.19 -8.01
C ARG A 35 24.94 10.15 -7.61
N VAL A 36 23.86 9.61 -7.01
CA VAL A 36 22.75 10.40 -6.48
C VAL A 36 23.33 11.30 -5.40
N LYS A 37 23.35 12.60 -5.66
CA LYS A 37 23.79 13.61 -4.72
C LYS A 37 22.72 13.74 -3.64
N ALA A 38 22.90 13.01 -2.55
CA ALA A 38 22.22 13.29 -1.29
C ALA A 38 22.66 14.70 -0.84
N MET A 39 21.79 15.68 -1.01
CA MET A 39 21.89 16.97 -0.34
C MET A 39 20.62 17.12 0.46
N GLY A 40 20.79 17.18 1.79
CA GLY A 40 19.76 17.69 2.67
C GLY A 40 19.41 19.13 2.31
N GLY A 41 18.17 19.52 2.59
CA GLY A 41 17.66 20.87 2.35
C GLY A 41 16.20 20.83 1.89
N GLU A 42 15.31 21.00 2.87
CA GLU A 42 13.91 21.42 2.79
C GLU A 42 13.33 21.70 1.38
N THR A 43 12.50 20.76 0.93
CA THR A 43 11.32 20.85 0.04
C THR A 43 11.28 19.57 -0.78
N GLY A 44 10.52 18.60 -0.29
CA GLY A 44 10.41 17.28 -0.87
C GLY A 44 10.05 17.38 -2.35
N ALA A 45 11.02 17.12 -3.21
CA ALA A 45 10.77 16.87 -4.62
C ALA A 45 9.96 15.57 -4.70
N LYS A 46 8.63 15.70 -4.60
CA LYS A 46 7.70 14.60 -4.83
C LYS A 46 8.11 13.95 -6.14
N TYR A 47 8.55 12.69 -6.07
CA TYR A 47 8.93 11.92 -7.25
C TYR A 47 7.84 12.09 -8.31
N LYS A 48 8.19 12.42 -9.57
CA LYS A 48 7.18 12.77 -10.60
C LYS A 48 6.05 11.73 -10.69
N GLY A 49 6.36 10.45 -10.48
CA GLY A 49 5.36 9.38 -10.45
C GLY A 49 4.37 9.42 -9.27
N THR A 50 4.77 9.87 -8.08
CA THR A 50 3.87 9.96 -6.91
C THR A 50 2.92 11.14 -7.04
N GLN A 51 3.39 12.27 -7.58
CA GLN A 51 2.53 13.43 -7.90
C GLN A 51 1.46 13.07 -8.94
N MET A 52 1.83 12.36 -10.01
CA MET A 52 0.87 11.94 -11.04
C MET A 52 -0.20 10.99 -10.48
N ARG A 53 0.20 10.07 -9.58
CA ARG A 53 -0.75 9.18 -8.89
C ARG A 53 -1.70 9.94 -7.97
N GLU A 54 -1.21 10.91 -7.21
CA GLU A 54 -2.04 11.76 -6.32
C GLU A 54 -3.08 12.56 -7.12
N LYS A 55 -2.68 13.11 -8.28
CA LYS A 55 -3.59 13.81 -9.21
C LYS A 55 -4.66 12.88 -9.77
N LYS A 56 -4.28 11.71 -10.29
CA LYS A 56 -5.21 10.71 -10.81
C LYS A 56 -6.24 10.25 -9.77
N LEU A 57 -5.81 10.05 -8.52
CA LEU A 57 -6.73 9.70 -7.43
C LEU A 57 -7.68 10.84 -7.10
N THR A 58 -7.23 12.09 -7.20
CA THR A 58 -8.10 13.26 -6.96
C THR A 58 -9.17 13.37 -8.04
N GLU A 59 -8.80 13.25 -9.31
CA GLU A 59 -9.75 13.23 -10.44
C GLU A 59 -10.77 12.08 -10.31
N MET A 60 -10.32 10.90 -9.88
CA MET A 60 -11.19 9.74 -9.66
C MET A 60 -12.18 9.96 -8.52
N ILE A 61 -11.76 10.58 -7.42
CA ILE A 61 -12.66 10.95 -6.30
C ILE A 61 -13.73 11.92 -6.79
N GLU A 62 -13.36 12.94 -7.56
CA GLU A 62 -14.32 13.92 -8.10
C GLU A 62 -15.37 13.25 -9.00
N SER A 63 -14.95 12.36 -9.91
CA SER A 63 -15.86 11.56 -10.75
C SER A 63 -16.81 10.71 -9.89
N LYS A 64 -16.27 9.97 -8.91
CA LYS A 64 -17.04 9.08 -8.06
C LYS A 64 -18.02 9.82 -7.16
N VAL A 65 -17.67 11.02 -6.69
CA VAL A 65 -18.59 11.87 -5.93
C VAL A 65 -19.76 12.35 -6.80
N MET A 66 -19.53 12.64 -8.08
CA MET A 66 -20.62 12.96 -9.00
C MET A 66 -21.54 11.75 -9.22
N GLU A 67 -20.96 10.58 -9.49
CA GLU A 67 -21.70 9.31 -9.63
C GLU A 67 -22.52 9.00 -8.37
N ALA A 68 -21.94 9.16 -7.19
CA ALA A 68 -22.64 8.95 -5.91
C ALA A 68 -23.79 9.94 -5.73
N LYS A 69 -23.61 11.23 -6.08
CA LYS A 69 -24.70 12.21 -6.03
C LYS A 69 -25.84 11.84 -6.95
N GLU A 70 -25.56 11.44 -8.18
CA GLU A 70 -26.57 10.99 -9.15
C GLU A 70 -27.30 9.73 -8.66
N ALA A 71 -26.57 8.76 -8.08
CA ALA A 71 -27.16 7.55 -7.50
C ALA A 71 -28.07 7.83 -6.29
N CYS A 72 -27.81 8.93 -5.57
CA CYS A 72 -28.60 9.35 -4.41
C CYS A 72 -29.75 10.31 -4.75
N ASP A 73 -29.77 10.92 -5.94
CA ASP A 73 -30.72 12.00 -6.31
C ASP A 73 -32.19 11.50 -6.44
N GLY A 74 -32.39 10.18 -6.46
CA GLY A 74 -33.70 9.55 -6.63
C GLY A 74 -34.39 9.06 -5.36
N ASP A 75 -33.70 8.98 -4.21
CA ASP A 75 -34.25 8.33 -3.03
C ASP A 75 -33.92 9.05 -1.70
N HIS A 76 -34.94 9.65 -1.09
CA HIS A 76 -34.84 10.44 0.15
C HIS A 76 -34.36 9.60 1.35
N ASN A 77 -34.42 8.26 1.27
CA ASN A 77 -34.04 7.36 2.36
C ASN A 77 -32.68 6.67 2.19
N GLY A 78 -31.87 7.05 1.19
CA GLY A 78 -30.58 6.42 0.94
C GLY A 78 -30.78 4.98 0.48
N SER A 79 -31.06 4.82 -0.81
CA SER A 79 -31.09 3.53 -1.48
C SER A 79 -29.79 2.76 -1.22
N ASP A 80 -29.84 1.43 -1.33
CA ASP A 80 -28.64 0.62 -1.14
C ASP A 80 -27.59 0.94 -2.22
N GLU A 81 -28.03 1.36 -3.41
CA GLU A 81 -27.17 1.87 -4.49
C GLU A 81 -26.46 3.17 -4.10
N CYS A 82 -27.15 4.10 -3.42
CA CYS A 82 -26.55 5.33 -2.91
C CYS A 82 -25.44 5.03 -1.88
N LYS A 83 -25.66 4.07 -0.97
CA LYS A 83 -24.65 3.64 0.01
C LYS A 83 -23.43 3.02 -0.69
N VAL A 84 -23.65 2.09 -1.61
CA VAL A 84 -22.57 1.44 -2.37
C VAL A 84 -21.75 2.47 -3.16
N ALA A 85 -22.39 3.46 -3.77
CA ALA A 85 -21.68 4.51 -4.49
C ALA A 85 -20.80 5.38 -3.56
N TRP A 86 -21.26 5.65 -2.34
CA TRP A 86 -20.44 6.33 -1.33
C TRP A 86 -19.32 5.44 -0.74
N ASP A 87 -19.54 4.14 -0.62
CA ASP A 87 -18.49 3.18 -0.23
C ASP A 87 -17.34 3.19 -1.25
N GLU A 88 -17.65 3.26 -2.56
CA GLU A 88 -16.62 3.38 -3.59
C GLU A 88 -15.81 4.69 -3.48
N VAL A 89 -16.45 5.80 -3.12
CA VAL A 89 -15.77 7.09 -2.84
C VAL A 89 -14.84 6.95 -1.64
N GLU A 90 -15.27 6.24 -0.59
CA GLU A 90 -14.47 5.99 0.61
C GLU A 90 -13.20 5.21 0.27
N GLU A 91 -13.32 4.13 -0.50
CA GLU A 91 -12.18 3.29 -0.89
C GLU A 91 -11.11 4.07 -1.68
N VAL A 92 -11.53 4.90 -2.67
CA VAL A 92 -10.57 5.72 -3.44
C VAL A 92 -9.93 6.80 -2.56
N SER A 93 -10.70 7.38 -1.64
CA SER A 93 -10.21 8.36 -0.67
C SER A 93 -9.20 7.75 0.30
N GLN A 94 -9.45 6.53 0.76
CA GLN A 94 -8.52 5.78 1.61
C GLN A 94 -7.23 5.46 0.85
N ALA A 95 -7.32 5.06 -0.43
CA ALA A 95 -6.15 4.85 -1.27
C ALA A 95 -5.29 6.13 -1.41
N LYS A 96 -5.92 7.30 -1.54
CA LYS A 96 -5.23 8.61 -1.55
C LYS A 96 -4.59 8.93 -0.20
N ALA A 97 -5.30 8.74 0.91
CA ALA A 97 -4.76 8.94 2.25
C ALA A 97 -3.55 8.03 2.50
N HIS A 98 -3.66 6.75 2.17
CA HIS A 98 -2.56 5.79 2.31
C HIS A 98 -1.35 6.15 1.44
N LEU A 99 -1.57 6.66 0.22
CA LEU A 99 -0.49 7.19 -0.61
C LEU A 99 0.22 8.35 0.11
N ARG A 100 -0.53 9.30 0.68
CA ARG A 100 0.03 10.43 1.42
C ARG A 100 0.78 9.98 2.67
N SER A 101 0.20 9.11 3.50
CA SER A 101 0.87 8.56 4.68
C SER A 101 2.15 7.80 4.32
N LYS A 102 2.24 7.16 3.15
CA LYS A 102 3.49 6.54 2.67
C LYS A 102 4.55 7.56 2.27
N LEU A 103 4.15 8.74 1.81
CA LEU A 103 5.07 9.84 1.49
C LEU A 103 5.48 10.63 2.73
N GLU A 104 4.58 10.72 3.70
CA GLU A 104 4.73 11.51 4.93
C GLU A 104 5.29 10.71 6.11
N ARG A 105 5.31 9.36 6.05
CA ARG A 105 6.14 8.53 6.95
C ARG A 105 7.62 8.84 6.71
N GLN A 106 8.05 9.96 7.26
CA GLN A 106 9.35 10.05 7.92
C GLN A 106 9.28 8.96 8.99
N GLU A 107 10.17 7.96 8.93
CA GLU A 107 10.40 7.08 10.09
C GLU A 107 10.52 7.98 11.32
N ASP A 108 9.93 7.56 12.44
CA ASP A 108 10.09 8.32 13.68
C ASP A 108 11.59 8.58 13.87
N PRO A 109 12.05 9.83 14.10
CA PRO A 109 13.48 10.10 14.19
C PRO A 109 14.21 9.14 15.13
N LEU A 110 13.52 8.66 16.17
CA LEU A 110 14.02 7.64 17.08
C LEU A 110 14.10 6.23 16.46
N GLU A 111 13.13 5.81 15.64
CA GLU A 111 13.12 4.52 14.95
C GLU A 111 14.34 4.36 14.02
N SER A 112 14.70 5.42 13.28
CA SER A 112 15.91 5.43 12.46
C SER A 112 17.21 5.36 13.29
N TYR A 113 17.21 5.95 14.48
CA TYR A 113 18.34 5.93 15.42
C TYR A 113 18.51 4.55 16.06
N CYS A 114 17.41 3.95 16.51
CA CYS A 114 17.37 2.61 17.10
C CYS A 114 17.72 1.50 16.10
N HIS A 115 17.40 1.69 14.82
CA HIS A 115 17.85 0.78 13.77
C HIS A 115 19.38 0.67 13.65
N GLY A 116 20.11 1.75 13.94
CA GLY A 116 21.57 1.81 13.90
C GLY A 116 22.26 1.53 15.23
N ASN A 117 21.54 1.66 16.34
CA ASN A 117 22.04 1.51 17.70
C ASN A 117 20.99 0.77 18.57
N PRO A 118 20.80 -0.54 18.37
CA PRO A 118 19.84 -1.32 19.14
C PRO A 118 20.20 -1.44 20.64
N GLU A 119 21.46 -1.18 21.00
CA GLU A 119 22.00 -1.32 22.35
C GLU A 119 21.91 -0.05 23.22
N THR A 120 21.43 1.08 22.67
CA THR A 120 21.28 2.31 23.44
C THR A 120 20.09 2.23 24.39
N ASP A 121 20.19 2.87 25.55
CA ASP A 121 19.15 2.84 26.59
C ASP A 121 17.79 3.34 26.06
N GLU A 122 17.79 4.20 25.05
CA GLU A 122 16.60 4.72 24.36
C GLU A 122 15.92 3.70 23.43
N CYS A 123 16.60 2.60 23.09
CA CYS A 123 16.21 1.62 22.07
C CYS A 123 16.17 0.19 22.59
N LEU A 124 16.58 -0.03 23.84
CA LEU A 124 16.64 -1.34 24.47
C LEU A 124 15.22 -1.81 24.83
N VAL A 125 14.66 -2.72 24.03
CA VAL A 125 13.36 -3.33 24.27
C VAL A 125 13.56 -4.69 24.95
N TYR A 126 12.97 -4.87 26.13
CA TYR A 126 12.93 -6.16 26.81
C TYR A 126 11.65 -6.91 26.40
N ASP A 127 11.77 -8.18 26.00
CA ASP A 127 10.62 -9.08 25.85
C ASP A 127 10.25 -9.65 27.23
N ASP A 128 8.99 -9.47 27.65
CA ASP A 128 8.40 -9.99 28.90
C ASP A 128 7.91 -11.45 28.77
#